data_AF-A0A4R4WZ30-F1
#
_entry.id   AF-A0A4R4WZ30-F1
#
_cell.length_a   1.000
_cell.length_b   1.000
_cell.length_c   1.000
_cell.angle_alpha   90.00
_cell.angle_beta   90.00
_cell.angle_gamma   90.00
#
_symmetry.space_group_name_H-M   'P 1'
#
loop_
_entity.id
_entity.type
_entity.pdbx_description
1 polymer ?
#
loop_
_entity_poly.entity_id
_entity_poly.type
_entity_poly.pdbx_seq_one_letter_code
_entity_poly.pdbx_strand_id
1 'polypeptide(L)'
;MATITFPVPSTTTSRFAVAAESVPQDLADLLDRSKPVPFHAHIAGRLGSPQLQVTREDLACLRWDPGRVEAARPEDRQATLAFNDAAEFAVVTAFAPVTDQPRGVQVARSAAHAIAEAIGGITADLVTGHILSPSSMERTRFVLADHWLGDVLPPYRANGHCTAAEPELDPEGVNGCACVRLRTRGLRRFGLPEIQISDVACPHDLAALNVLRTTARRLLTDHWAWLATGPAARTRTIAAELHLAQSDFNDFWGTTRRVHITPPAPFGVHLSLLTPRLLTVAPPADFDDTINDWLWSETLPLGMYDLLESPADHFPSAA
;
A
#
# COMPACT_ATOMS: atom_id res chain seq x y z
N MET A 1 -10.67 28.30 -5.60
CA MET A 1 -10.48 26.84 -5.51
C MET A 1 -9.75 26.54 -4.22
N ALA A 2 -10.27 25.63 -3.40
CA ALA A 2 -9.61 25.23 -2.17
C ALA A 2 -8.34 24.43 -2.47
N THR A 3 -7.30 24.62 -1.65
CA THR A 3 -6.00 23.97 -1.82
C THR A 3 -5.54 23.39 -0.50
N ILE A 4 -4.75 22.31 -0.56
CA ILE A 4 -4.08 21.71 0.60
C ILE A 4 -2.57 21.79 0.41
N THR A 5 -1.86 22.05 1.50
CA THR A 5 -0.39 22.10 1.51
C THR A 5 0.16 21.15 2.56
N PHE A 6 1.08 20.28 2.16
CA PHE A 6 1.72 19.31 3.06
C PHE A 6 3.24 19.27 2.87
N PRO A 7 4.00 18.89 3.92
CA PRO A 7 5.44 18.74 3.83
C PRO A 7 5.84 17.53 2.97
N VAL A 8 6.90 17.68 2.18
CA VAL A 8 7.54 16.61 1.42
C VAL A 8 8.94 16.38 1.99
N PRO A 9 9.26 15.16 2.48
CA PRO A 9 10.57 14.89 3.05
C PRO A 9 11.65 14.89 1.98
N SER A 10 12.87 15.29 2.34
CA SER A 10 14.04 15.16 1.45
C SER A 10 14.41 13.70 1.21
N THR A 11 14.24 12.88 2.24
CA THR A 11 14.64 11.49 2.30
C THR A 11 13.51 10.68 2.92
N THR A 12 13.32 9.49 2.41
CA THR A 12 12.33 8.52 2.88
C THR A 12 13.05 7.31 3.43
N THR A 13 12.43 6.66 4.43
CA THR A 13 12.94 5.42 5.00
C THR A 13 11.94 4.31 4.73
N SER A 14 12.43 3.20 4.19
CA SER A 14 11.67 1.95 4.06
C SER A 14 12.42 0.82 4.72
N ARG A 15 11.70 -0.10 5.36
CA ARG A 15 12.29 -1.24 6.04
C ARG A 15 11.53 -2.52 5.67
N PHE A 16 12.29 -3.55 5.39
CA PHE A 16 11.81 -4.91 5.20
C PHE A 16 12.52 -5.82 6.18
N ALA A 17 11.84 -6.86 6.64
CA ALA A 17 12.44 -7.88 7.50
C ALA A 17 12.27 -9.25 6.85
N VAL A 18 13.25 -10.11 7.03
CA VAL A 18 13.23 -11.50 6.62
C VAL A 18 13.43 -12.35 7.87
N ALA A 19 12.40 -13.10 8.24
CA ALA A 19 12.46 -14.07 9.32
C ALA A 19 12.95 -15.43 8.79
N ALA A 20 13.83 -16.10 9.51
CA ALA A 20 14.29 -17.44 9.18
C ALA A 20 14.74 -18.19 10.45
N GLU A 21 14.92 -19.51 10.35
CA GLU A 21 15.44 -20.33 11.46
C GLU A 21 16.85 -19.91 11.88
N SER A 22 17.67 -19.45 10.93
CA SER A 22 19.03 -18.97 11.15
C SER A 22 19.36 -17.86 10.17
N VAL A 23 19.77 -16.71 10.69
CA VAL A 23 20.17 -15.55 9.87
C VAL A 23 21.71 -15.47 9.85
N PRO A 24 22.36 -15.55 8.67
CA PRO A 24 23.82 -15.42 8.57
C PRO A 24 24.34 -14.08 9.10
N GLN A 25 25.57 -14.07 9.60
CA GLN A 25 26.22 -12.82 10.07
C GLN A 25 26.55 -11.88 8.91
N ASP A 26 27.06 -12.42 7.79
CA ASP A 26 27.44 -11.63 6.62
C ASP A 26 26.36 -11.67 5.54
N LEU A 27 25.36 -10.81 5.71
CA LEU A 27 24.24 -10.68 4.76
C LEU A 27 24.66 -9.97 3.46
N ALA A 28 25.78 -9.22 3.47
CA ALA A 28 26.28 -8.56 2.27
C ALA A 28 26.92 -9.59 1.32
N ASP A 29 27.79 -10.44 1.85
CA ASP A 29 28.40 -11.57 1.11
C ASP A 29 27.34 -12.60 0.67
N LEU A 30 26.23 -12.74 1.42
CA LEU A 30 25.07 -13.52 0.98
C LEU A 30 24.44 -12.93 -0.29
N LEU A 31 24.20 -11.62 -0.31
CA LEU A 31 23.61 -10.94 -1.47
C LEU A 31 24.53 -10.97 -2.69
N ASP A 32 25.84 -10.78 -2.51
CA ASP A 32 26.82 -10.82 -3.60
C ASP A 32 26.92 -12.20 -4.28
N ARG A 33 26.65 -13.27 -3.53
CA ARG A 33 26.65 -14.67 -4.03
C ARG A 33 25.27 -15.17 -4.43
N SER A 34 24.22 -14.39 -4.18
CA SER A 34 22.85 -14.78 -4.50
C SER A 34 22.62 -14.88 -6.00
N LYS A 35 21.58 -15.63 -6.41
CA LYS A 35 21.19 -15.67 -7.82
C LYS A 35 20.78 -14.26 -8.27
N PRO A 36 21.04 -13.88 -9.53
CA PRO A 36 20.62 -12.57 -10.03
C PRO A 36 19.11 -12.39 -9.90
N VAL A 37 18.70 -11.43 -9.07
CA VAL A 37 17.33 -10.95 -8.92
C VAL A 37 17.12 -9.66 -9.72
N PRO A 38 15.87 -9.22 -9.95
CA PRO A 38 15.63 -7.87 -10.43
C PRO A 38 16.41 -6.83 -9.64
N PHE A 39 16.96 -5.84 -10.33
CA PHE A 39 17.79 -4.77 -9.76
C PHE A 39 19.12 -5.20 -9.13
N HIS A 40 19.63 -6.41 -9.38
CA HIS A 40 20.91 -6.89 -8.83
C HIS A 40 22.05 -5.86 -8.92
N ALA A 41 22.24 -5.22 -10.08
CA ALA A 41 23.28 -4.19 -10.24
C ALA A 41 23.07 -2.96 -9.34
N HIS A 42 21.82 -2.56 -9.08
CA HIS A 42 21.50 -1.47 -8.15
C HIS A 42 21.64 -1.89 -6.69
N ILE A 43 21.38 -3.15 -6.35
CA ILE A 43 21.65 -3.71 -5.01
C ILE A 43 23.15 -3.62 -4.75
N ALA A 44 23.97 -4.23 -5.62
CA ALA A 44 25.43 -4.23 -5.49
C ALA A 44 26.02 -2.81 -5.42
N GLY A 45 25.52 -1.88 -6.24
CA GLY A 45 25.98 -0.49 -6.23
C GLY A 45 25.58 0.34 -5.00
N ARG A 46 24.61 -0.12 -4.19
CA ARG A 46 24.10 0.61 -3.01
C ARG A 46 24.42 -0.09 -1.69
N LEU A 47 24.76 -1.36 -1.72
CA LEU A 47 25.06 -2.17 -0.55
C LEU A 47 26.21 -1.54 0.26
N GLY A 48 26.05 -1.48 1.58
CA GLY A 48 27.02 -0.84 2.48
C GLY A 48 26.96 0.70 2.48
N SER A 49 26.10 1.31 1.67
CA SER A 49 25.80 2.75 1.74
C SER A 49 24.53 3.01 2.56
N PRO A 50 24.25 4.25 2.98
CA PRO A 50 22.98 4.60 3.60
C PRO A 50 21.75 4.30 2.72
N GLN A 51 21.92 4.22 1.39
CA GLN A 51 20.80 3.94 0.48
C GLN A 51 20.32 2.49 0.55
N LEU A 52 21.15 1.56 1.03
CA LEU A 52 20.79 0.17 1.24
C LEU A 52 21.67 -0.45 2.33
N GLN A 53 21.13 -0.53 3.54
CA GLN A 53 21.72 -1.18 4.70
C GLN A 53 21.05 -2.52 4.93
N VAL A 54 21.85 -3.52 5.27
CA VAL A 54 21.39 -4.86 5.60
C VAL A 54 22.01 -5.24 6.92
N THR A 55 21.19 -5.61 7.91
CA THR A 55 21.63 -5.90 9.27
C THR A 55 20.92 -7.12 9.81
N ARG A 56 21.64 -7.92 10.59
CA ARG A 56 21.04 -8.96 11.42
C ARG A 56 20.55 -8.33 12.72
N GLU A 57 19.28 -8.53 13.05
CA GLU A 57 18.67 -8.12 14.32
C GLU A 57 18.13 -9.37 15.04
N ASP A 58 18.25 -9.39 16.37
CA ASP A 58 17.62 -10.39 17.25
C ASP A 58 16.56 -9.72 18.15
N LEU A 59 15.76 -10.52 18.87
CA LEU A 59 14.71 -10.02 19.77
C LEU A 59 15.18 -9.00 20.82
N ALA A 60 16.46 -9.03 21.22
CA ALA A 60 17.01 -8.06 22.18
C ALA A 60 17.31 -6.70 21.53
N CYS A 61 17.56 -6.69 20.22
CA CYS A 61 17.95 -5.51 19.47
C CYS A 61 16.79 -4.84 18.71
N LEU A 62 15.65 -5.53 18.54
CA LEU A 62 14.52 -5.00 17.77
C LEU A 62 14.05 -3.63 18.28
N ARG A 63 13.73 -2.76 17.34
CA ARG A 63 13.07 -1.45 17.56
C ARG A 63 11.64 -1.43 17.02
N TRP A 64 11.11 -2.62 16.73
CA TRP A 64 9.82 -2.89 16.13
C TRP A 64 9.30 -4.21 16.71
N ASP A 65 8.01 -4.46 16.53
CA ASP A 65 7.31 -5.59 17.15
C ASP A 65 6.87 -6.56 16.05
N PRO A 66 7.46 -7.77 15.96
CA PRO A 66 7.05 -8.78 15.00
C PRO A 66 5.56 -9.10 15.08
N GLY A 67 4.96 -9.09 16.27
CA GLY A 67 3.53 -9.35 16.47
C GLY A 67 2.59 -8.34 15.84
N ARG A 68 3.10 -7.22 15.30
CA ARG A 68 2.34 -6.24 14.52
C ARG A 68 2.37 -6.50 13.01
N VAL A 69 3.08 -7.52 12.57
CA VAL A 69 3.02 -8.00 11.20
C VAL A 69 1.83 -8.93 11.06
N GLU A 70 0.97 -8.59 10.12
CA GLU A 70 -0.29 -9.27 9.86
C GLU A 70 -0.27 -9.95 8.49
N ALA A 71 -1.13 -10.96 8.35
CA ALA A 71 -1.37 -11.59 7.07
C ALA A 71 -2.16 -10.62 6.18
N ALA A 72 -1.64 -10.30 4.99
CA ALA A 72 -2.41 -9.51 4.03
C ALA A 72 -3.64 -10.28 3.53
N ARG A 73 -3.51 -11.61 3.45
CA ARG A 73 -4.57 -12.53 3.03
C ARG A 73 -4.76 -13.69 3.99
N PRO A 74 -5.93 -14.36 4.01
CA PRO A 74 -6.16 -15.50 4.90
C PRO A 74 -5.15 -16.65 4.75
N GLU A 75 -4.68 -16.93 3.53
CA GLU A 75 -3.69 -17.98 3.23
C GLU A 75 -2.30 -17.71 3.83
N ASP A 76 -1.98 -16.44 4.08
CA ASP A 76 -0.71 -15.97 4.61
C ASP A 76 -0.60 -16.14 6.14
N ARG A 77 -1.67 -16.62 6.80
CA ARG A 77 -1.73 -16.72 8.26
C ARG A 77 -0.63 -17.61 8.84
N GLN A 78 -0.34 -18.75 8.22
CA GLN A 78 0.69 -19.67 8.73
C GLN A 78 2.09 -19.06 8.62
N ALA A 79 2.39 -18.39 7.51
CA ALA A 79 3.65 -17.69 7.32
C ALA A 79 3.78 -16.50 8.30
N THR A 80 2.67 -15.83 8.60
CA THR A 80 2.64 -14.75 9.61
C THR A 80 2.97 -15.29 11.00
N LEU A 81 2.39 -16.43 11.40
CA LEU A 81 2.72 -17.07 12.69
C LEU A 81 4.21 -17.43 12.75
N ALA A 82 4.74 -18.09 11.72
CA ALA A 82 6.15 -18.43 11.65
C ALA A 82 7.08 -17.20 11.67
N PHE A 83 6.67 -16.11 11.02
CA PHE A 83 7.39 -14.83 11.07
C PHE A 83 7.39 -14.24 12.48
N ASN A 84 6.24 -14.27 13.16
CA ASN A 84 6.07 -13.69 14.50
C ASN A 84 6.83 -14.48 15.57
N ASP A 85 6.98 -15.80 15.39
CA ASP A 85 7.70 -16.69 16.30
C ASP A 85 9.22 -16.74 16.05
N ALA A 86 9.72 -16.07 15.00
CA ALA A 86 11.13 -16.09 14.68
C ALA A 86 11.98 -15.33 15.71
N ALA A 87 13.16 -15.88 16.02
CA ALA A 87 14.10 -15.28 16.97
C ALA A 87 15.09 -14.30 16.33
N GLU A 88 15.29 -14.42 15.00
CA GLU A 88 16.29 -13.67 14.25
C GLU A 88 15.71 -13.12 12.95
N PHE A 89 16.15 -11.92 12.58
CA PHE A 89 15.69 -11.21 11.40
C PHE A 89 16.86 -10.63 10.62
N ALA A 90 16.86 -10.83 9.30
CA ALA A 90 17.62 -9.97 8.40
C ALA A 90 16.76 -8.75 8.07
N VAL A 91 17.24 -7.56 8.44
CA VAL A 91 16.53 -6.30 8.21
C VAL A 91 17.22 -5.52 7.10
N VAL A 92 16.44 -5.22 6.06
CA VAL A 92 16.87 -4.37 4.94
C VAL A 92 16.27 -2.98 5.15
N THR A 93 17.14 -1.98 5.28
CA THR A 93 16.75 -0.58 5.46
C THR A 93 17.26 0.26 4.30
N ALA A 94 16.37 1.04 3.68
CA ALA A 94 16.74 1.99 2.65
C ALA A 94 16.44 3.42 3.08
N PHE A 95 17.47 4.27 3.10
CA PHE A 95 17.34 5.72 3.22
C PHE A 95 17.58 6.35 1.84
N ALA A 96 16.50 6.64 1.13
CA ALA A 96 16.56 7.12 -0.26
C ALA A 96 16.01 8.55 -0.37
N PRO A 97 16.62 9.42 -1.21
CA PRO A 97 15.99 10.67 -1.61
C PRO A 97 14.57 10.42 -2.13
N VAL A 98 13.62 11.31 -1.84
CA VAL A 98 12.24 11.14 -2.32
C VAL A 98 12.17 11.08 -3.86
N THR A 99 13.12 11.73 -4.54
CA THR A 99 13.27 11.72 -6.00
C THR A 99 13.77 10.40 -6.57
N ASP A 100 14.32 9.50 -5.74
CA ASP A 100 14.73 8.15 -6.15
C ASP A 100 13.56 7.16 -6.11
N GLN A 101 12.38 7.59 -5.64
CA GLN A 101 11.21 6.74 -5.57
C GLN A 101 10.48 6.65 -6.92
N PRO A 102 9.91 5.47 -7.26
CA PRO A 102 9.83 4.26 -6.43
C PRO A 102 11.06 3.34 -6.49
N ARG A 103 12.05 3.65 -7.34
CA ARG A 103 13.17 2.73 -7.62
C ARG A 103 13.94 2.37 -6.36
N GLY A 104 14.21 3.34 -5.50
CA GLY A 104 14.96 3.11 -4.26
C GLY A 104 14.33 2.08 -3.34
N VAL A 105 13.00 2.14 -3.16
CA VAL A 105 12.31 1.14 -2.34
C VAL A 105 12.18 -0.22 -3.04
N GLN A 106 12.02 -0.26 -4.37
CA GLN A 106 12.00 -1.54 -5.11
C GLN A 106 13.33 -2.30 -5.00
N VAL A 107 14.46 -1.58 -5.04
CA VAL A 107 15.79 -2.18 -4.81
C VAL A 107 15.87 -2.82 -3.43
N ALA A 108 15.38 -2.13 -2.40
CA ALA A 108 15.39 -2.64 -1.03
C ALA A 108 14.48 -3.87 -0.85
N ARG A 109 13.29 -3.86 -1.44
CA ARG A 109 12.38 -5.01 -1.41
C ARG A 109 12.96 -6.21 -2.17
N SER A 110 13.59 -5.96 -3.32
CA SER A 110 14.28 -7.01 -4.08
C SER A 110 15.44 -7.63 -3.30
N ALA A 111 16.21 -6.82 -2.56
CA ALA A 111 17.25 -7.34 -1.66
C ALA A 111 16.66 -8.20 -0.54
N ALA A 112 15.52 -7.81 0.04
CA ALA A 112 14.83 -8.62 1.04
C ALA A 112 14.36 -9.96 0.46
N HIS A 113 13.78 -9.96 -0.74
CA HIS A 113 13.41 -11.19 -1.45
C HIS A 113 14.62 -12.07 -1.77
N ALA A 114 15.75 -11.49 -2.19
CA ALA A 114 16.98 -12.24 -2.46
C ALA A 114 17.52 -12.92 -1.18
N ILE A 115 17.49 -12.23 -0.04
CA ILE A 115 17.87 -12.80 1.26
C ILE A 115 16.91 -13.94 1.61
N ALA A 116 15.60 -13.70 1.50
CA ALA A 116 14.58 -14.71 1.80
C ALA A 116 14.72 -15.96 0.93
N GLU A 117 14.95 -15.81 -0.38
CA GLU A 117 15.22 -16.94 -1.28
C GLU A 117 16.48 -17.71 -0.85
N ALA A 118 17.55 -16.99 -0.48
CA ALA A 118 18.82 -17.60 -0.12
C ALA A 118 18.77 -18.38 1.21
N ILE A 119 17.93 -17.98 2.17
CA ILE A 119 17.84 -18.60 3.50
C ILE A 119 16.53 -19.36 3.74
N GLY A 120 15.64 -19.45 2.75
CA GLY A 120 14.30 -20.02 2.91
C GLY A 120 13.40 -19.24 3.87
N GLY A 121 13.57 -17.91 3.92
CA GLY A 121 12.92 -17.04 4.90
C GLY A 121 11.57 -16.46 4.44
N ILE A 122 10.89 -15.80 5.38
CA ILE A 122 9.60 -15.13 5.18
C ILE A 122 9.84 -13.63 5.19
N THR A 123 9.47 -12.94 4.11
CA THR A 123 9.67 -11.49 3.99
C THR A 123 8.44 -10.74 4.51
N ALA A 124 8.66 -9.64 5.23
CA ALA A 124 7.64 -8.68 5.62
C ALA A 124 8.03 -7.25 5.25
N ASP A 125 7.05 -6.46 4.86
CA ASP A 125 7.16 -5.02 4.72
C ASP A 125 6.74 -4.34 6.03
N LEU A 126 7.71 -3.77 6.73
CA LEU A 126 7.48 -3.14 8.04
C LEU A 126 6.74 -1.79 7.92
N VAL A 127 6.59 -1.25 6.72
CA VAL A 127 5.85 0.00 6.48
C VAL A 127 4.36 -0.28 6.31
N THR A 128 3.97 -1.32 5.55
CA THR A 128 2.57 -1.75 5.48
C THR A 128 2.17 -2.55 6.72
N GLY A 129 3.10 -3.28 7.31
CA GLY A 129 2.86 -4.21 8.40
C GLY A 129 2.40 -5.59 7.92
N HIS A 130 2.75 -5.99 6.69
CA HIS A 130 2.29 -7.26 6.13
C HIS A 130 3.44 -8.15 5.69
N ILE A 131 3.22 -9.47 5.76
CA ILE A 131 4.07 -10.40 5.03
C ILE A 131 3.92 -10.21 3.51
N LEU A 132 4.99 -10.45 2.79
CA LEU A 132 5.03 -10.42 1.33
C LEU A 132 5.02 -11.85 0.80
N SER A 133 4.21 -12.10 -0.23
CA SER A 133 4.06 -13.44 -0.79
C SER A 133 5.42 -14.03 -1.23
N PRO A 134 5.72 -15.31 -0.93
CA PRO A 134 7.06 -15.88 -1.08
C PRO A 134 7.61 -16.00 -2.51
N SER A 135 6.81 -15.72 -3.56
CA SER A 135 7.11 -16.26 -4.91
C SER A 135 6.97 -15.32 -6.10
N SER A 136 6.81 -14.00 -5.92
CA SER A 136 6.89 -13.08 -7.06
C SER A 136 8.21 -12.31 -7.01
N MET A 137 9.10 -12.56 -7.97
CA MET A 137 10.24 -11.68 -8.21
C MET A 137 9.76 -10.22 -8.29
N GLU A 138 10.55 -9.29 -7.75
CA GLU A 138 10.18 -7.87 -7.78
C GLU A 138 9.93 -7.40 -9.23
N ARG A 139 8.73 -6.84 -9.48
CA ARG A 139 8.38 -6.35 -10.81
C ARG A 139 9.23 -5.13 -11.18
N THR A 140 9.80 -5.14 -12.39
CA THR A 140 10.63 -4.02 -12.88
C THR A 140 9.81 -2.75 -13.11
N ARG A 141 8.55 -2.92 -13.53
CA ARG A 141 7.50 -1.89 -13.53
C ARG A 141 6.88 -1.81 -12.15
N PHE A 142 6.78 -0.60 -11.62
CA PHE A 142 6.08 -0.36 -10.37
C PHE A 142 4.56 -0.46 -10.54
N VAL A 143 3.89 -1.18 -9.64
CA VAL A 143 2.43 -1.33 -9.56
C VAL A 143 2.03 -1.16 -8.10
N LEU A 144 1.16 -0.20 -7.77
CA LEU A 144 0.86 0.12 -6.35
C LEU A 144 0.15 -1.04 -5.63
N ALA A 145 -0.66 -1.82 -6.34
CA ALA A 145 -1.36 -2.99 -5.82
C ALA A 145 -0.44 -4.17 -5.46
N ASP A 146 0.86 -4.12 -5.82
CA ASP A 146 1.82 -5.16 -5.45
C ASP A 146 2.26 -4.99 -3.99
N HIS A 147 1.30 -4.91 -3.06
CA HIS A 147 1.49 -4.78 -1.61
C HIS A 147 2.32 -3.56 -1.16
N TRP A 148 2.42 -2.53 -2.00
CA TRP A 148 3.08 -1.27 -1.64
C TRP A 148 2.21 -0.36 -0.76
N LEU A 149 0.90 -0.55 -0.85
CA LEU A 149 -0.13 0.08 -0.05
C LEU A 149 -0.73 -0.96 0.89
N GLY A 150 -0.64 -0.71 2.19
CA GLY A 150 -1.38 -1.45 3.20
C GLY A 150 -2.80 -0.89 3.25
N ASP A 151 -3.76 -1.70 2.83
CA ASP A 151 -5.17 -1.33 2.73
C ASP A 151 -6.10 -2.52 3.01
N VAL A 152 -5.69 -3.38 3.96
CA VAL A 152 -6.46 -4.57 4.38
C VAL A 152 -7.89 -4.16 4.69
N LEU A 153 -8.83 -4.93 4.12
CA LEU A 153 -10.25 -4.75 4.36
C LEU A 153 -10.50 -4.69 5.86
N PRO A 154 -11.40 -3.79 6.31
CA PRO A 154 -11.81 -3.82 7.68
C PRO A 154 -12.41 -5.21 7.93
N PRO A 155 -12.25 -5.77 9.14
CA PRO A 155 -12.87 -7.06 9.42
C PRO A 155 -14.37 -6.98 9.11
N TYR A 156 -14.89 -8.02 8.45
CA TYR A 156 -16.30 -8.12 8.09
C TYR A 156 -17.18 -7.69 9.28
N ARG A 157 -18.01 -6.66 9.08
CA ARG A 157 -18.90 -6.08 10.10
C ARG A 157 -18.20 -5.70 11.40
N ALA A 158 -17.11 -4.94 11.35
CA ALA A 158 -16.38 -4.51 12.56
C ALA A 158 -16.08 -5.68 13.52
N ASN A 159 -15.53 -6.80 13.02
CA ASN A 159 -15.34 -8.04 13.79
C ASN A 159 -16.65 -8.65 14.36
N GLY A 160 -17.77 -8.48 13.65
CA GLY A 160 -19.10 -8.87 14.16
C GLY A 160 -19.73 -7.90 15.16
N HIS A 161 -19.14 -6.70 15.38
CA HIS A 161 -19.71 -5.66 16.23
C HIS A 161 -20.66 -4.70 15.50
N CYS A 162 -20.80 -4.79 14.18
CA CYS A 162 -21.80 -4.02 13.47
C CYS A 162 -23.19 -4.63 13.71
N THR A 163 -24.10 -3.85 14.29
CA THR A 163 -25.48 -4.24 14.58
C THR A 163 -26.46 -3.85 13.47
N ALA A 164 -25.98 -3.27 12.36
CA ALA A 164 -26.86 -2.94 11.24
C ALA A 164 -27.44 -4.20 10.60
N ALA A 165 -28.66 -4.06 10.09
CA ALA A 165 -29.35 -5.13 9.40
C ALA A 165 -28.59 -5.56 8.13
N GLU A 166 -28.77 -6.83 7.73
CA GLU A 166 -28.14 -7.32 6.51
C GLU A 166 -28.75 -6.59 5.30
N PRO A 167 -27.93 -6.09 4.35
CA PRO A 167 -28.43 -5.37 3.18
C PRO A 167 -29.51 -6.12 2.39
N GLU A 168 -29.42 -7.45 2.34
CA GLU A 168 -30.37 -8.33 1.66
C GLU A 168 -31.72 -8.45 2.40
N LEU A 169 -31.73 -8.20 3.72
CA LEU A 169 -32.90 -8.32 4.60
C LEU A 169 -33.56 -6.96 4.89
N ASP A 170 -32.78 -5.88 4.86
CA ASP A 170 -33.23 -4.51 5.07
C ASP A 170 -32.46 -3.53 4.16
N PRO A 171 -32.93 -3.33 2.92
CA PRO A 171 -32.33 -2.40 1.97
C PRO A 171 -32.37 -0.93 2.43
N GLU A 172 -33.34 -0.54 3.27
CA GLU A 172 -33.41 0.81 3.83
C GLU A 172 -32.40 1.00 4.98
N GLY A 173 -32.03 -0.09 5.66
CA GLY A 173 -31.02 -0.13 6.72
C GLY A 173 -29.56 -0.19 6.26
N VAL A 174 -29.29 -0.22 4.95
CA VAL A 174 -27.92 -0.35 4.38
C VAL A 174 -27.00 0.80 4.81
N ASN A 175 -27.55 2.00 4.96
CA ASN A 175 -26.85 3.19 5.47
C ASN A 175 -26.96 3.34 7.01
N GLY A 176 -27.52 2.34 7.70
CA GLY A 176 -27.78 2.36 9.15
C GLY A 176 -26.52 2.21 10.03
N CYS A 177 -25.33 2.10 9.45
CA CYS A 177 -24.06 2.08 10.18
C CYS A 177 -23.02 3.04 9.58
N ALA A 178 -22.08 3.47 10.43
CA ALA A 178 -20.90 4.28 10.06
C ALA A 178 -19.64 3.71 10.75
N CYS A 179 -19.54 2.38 10.73
CA CYS A 179 -18.57 1.56 11.47
C CYS A 179 -17.16 1.60 10.88
N VAL A 180 -17.04 1.84 9.58
CA VAL A 180 -15.81 1.59 8.82
C VAL A 180 -14.97 2.85 8.71
N ARG A 181 -13.70 2.70 9.07
CA ARG A 181 -12.63 3.65 8.81
C ARG A 181 -11.49 2.94 8.11
N LEU A 182 -11.19 3.35 6.89
CA LEU A 182 -10.07 2.82 6.13
C LEU A 182 -8.98 3.86 6.08
N ARG A 183 -7.74 3.41 6.25
CA ARG A 183 -6.56 4.28 6.19
C ARG A 183 -5.43 3.53 5.52
N THR A 184 -4.75 4.22 4.61
CA THR A 184 -3.57 3.66 3.96
C THR A 184 -2.37 3.60 4.88
N ARG A 185 -1.48 2.65 4.60
CA ARG A 185 -0.11 2.62 5.10
C ARG A 185 0.84 2.43 3.92
N GLY A 186 1.81 3.31 3.74
CA GLY A 186 2.84 3.13 2.71
C GLY A 186 3.07 4.35 1.84
N LEU A 187 2.10 5.26 1.70
CA LEU A 187 2.27 6.46 0.85
C LEU A 187 3.42 7.34 1.32
N ARG A 188 3.71 7.33 2.62
CA ARG A 188 4.81 8.09 3.21
C ARG A 188 6.18 7.70 2.70
N ARG A 189 6.36 6.46 2.26
CA ARG A 189 7.64 6.00 1.66
C ARG A 189 7.89 6.64 0.28
N PHE A 190 6.86 7.19 -0.33
CA PHE A 190 6.91 7.90 -1.61
C PHE A 190 6.84 9.42 -1.44
N GLY A 191 6.88 9.94 -0.20
CA GLY A 191 6.84 11.39 0.06
C GLY A 191 5.45 12.00 0.16
N LEU A 192 4.41 11.18 0.19
CA LEU A 192 3.01 11.63 0.34
C LEU A 192 2.47 11.41 1.76
N PRO A 193 1.48 12.20 2.20
CA PRO A 193 0.64 11.84 3.35
C PRO A 193 -0.06 10.49 3.13
N GLU A 194 -0.39 9.79 4.22
CA GLU A 194 -1.39 8.73 4.13
C GLU A 194 -2.77 9.35 3.86
N ILE A 195 -3.71 8.53 3.40
CA ILE A 195 -5.10 8.94 3.16
C ILE A 195 -6.07 8.07 3.95
N GLN A 196 -7.22 8.62 4.30
CA GLN A 196 -8.26 7.97 5.09
C GLN A 196 -9.65 8.31 4.57
N ILE A 197 -10.55 7.35 4.63
CA ILE A 197 -12.00 7.55 4.52
C ILE A 197 -12.64 7.03 5.83
N SER A 198 -13.69 7.68 6.31
CA SER A 198 -14.31 7.40 7.61
C SER A 198 -15.83 7.48 7.52
N ASP A 199 -16.50 6.98 8.54
CA ASP A 199 -17.96 7.02 8.68
C ASP A 199 -18.67 6.24 7.57
N VAL A 200 -17.99 5.21 7.07
CA VAL A 200 -18.46 4.34 5.99
C VAL A 200 -19.33 3.23 6.58
N ALA A 201 -20.46 2.96 5.95
CA ALA A 201 -21.31 1.83 6.26
C ALA A 201 -20.60 0.54 5.84
N CYS A 202 -20.71 -0.49 6.69
CA CYS A 202 -20.06 -1.77 6.46
C CYS A 202 -20.36 -2.39 5.06
N PRO A 203 -21.55 -2.21 4.42
CA PRO A 203 -21.79 -2.65 3.04
C PRO A 203 -21.00 -1.91 1.95
N HIS A 204 -20.49 -0.71 2.25
CA HIS A 204 -19.79 0.17 1.29
C HIS A 204 -18.27 0.14 1.47
N ASP A 205 -17.74 -0.78 2.27
CA ASP A 205 -16.31 -0.84 2.61
C ASP A 205 -15.42 -1.09 1.40
N LEU A 206 -15.84 -1.95 0.47
CA LEU A 206 -15.11 -2.23 -0.76
C LEU A 206 -15.10 -1.03 -1.72
N ALA A 207 -16.24 -0.35 -1.87
CA ALA A 207 -16.31 0.88 -2.65
C ALA A 207 -15.38 1.96 -2.07
N ALA A 208 -15.45 2.17 -0.75
CA ALA A 208 -14.57 3.09 -0.03
C ALA A 208 -13.08 2.72 -0.18
N LEU A 209 -12.76 1.43 -0.12
CA LEU A 209 -11.40 0.92 -0.33
C LEU A 209 -10.91 1.24 -1.74
N ASN A 210 -11.73 0.98 -2.76
CA ASN A 210 -11.35 1.22 -4.16
C ASN A 210 -11.27 2.72 -4.49
N VAL A 211 -12.08 3.58 -3.84
CA VAL A 211 -11.91 5.04 -3.86
C VAL A 211 -10.55 5.44 -3.28
N LEU A 212 -10.15 4.90 -2.12
CA LEU A 212 -8.82 5.17 -1.54
C LEU A 212 -7.70 4.70 -2.46
N ARG A 213 -7.77 3.48 -2.99
CA ARG A 213 -6.77 2.91 -3.92
C ARG A 213 -6.58 3.79 -5.16
N THR A 214 -7.67 4.23 -5.75
CA THR A 214 -7.68 5.12 -6.92
C THR A 214 -7.11 6.50 -6.57
N THR A 215 -7.51 7.07 -5.43
CA THR A 215 -7.00 8.34 -4.92
C THR A 215 -5.50 8.29 -4.68
N ALA A 216 -5.02 7.23 -4.02
CA ALA A 216 -3.61 6.98 -3.76
C ALA A 216 -2.80 6.93 -5.07
N ARG A 217 -3.30 6.21 -6.07
CA ARG A 217 -2.65 6.12 -7.38
C ARG A 217 -2.59 7.46 -8.08
N ARG A 218 -3.69 8.21 -8.11
CA ARG A 218 -3.75 9.55 -8.71
C ARG A 218 -2.76 10.51 -8.03
N LEU A 219 -2.76 10.55 -6.70
CA LEU A 219 -1.85 11.39 -5.92
C LEU A 219 -0.37 11.06 -6.19
N LEU A 220 -0.03 9.77 -6.30
CA LEU A 220 1.33 9.31 -6.65
C LEU A 220 1.76 9.72 -8.05
N THR A 221 0.89 9.54 -9.04
CA THR A 221 1.15 9.95 -10.43
C THR A 221 1.47 11.45 -10.48
N ASP A 222 0.61 12.27 -9.90
CA ASP A 222 0.81 13.72 -9.88
C ASP A 222 2.06 14.09 -9.04
N HIS A 223 2.36 13.32 -7.99
CA HIS A 223 3.52 13.56 -7.14
C HIS A 223 4.84 13.33 -7.87
N TRP A 224 4.96 12.24 -8.60
CA TRP A 224 6.16 11.94 -9.37
C TRP A 224 6.34 12.91 -10.52
N ALA A 225 5.25 13.32 -11.18
CA ALA A 225 5.30 14.40 -12.18
C ALA A 225 5.82 15.70 -11.55
N TRP A 226 5.34 16.06 -10.36
CA TRP A 226 5.84 17.23 -9.63
C TRP A 226 7.30 17.09 -9.20
N LEU A 227 7.73 15.94 -8.66
CA LEU A 227 9.13 15.70 -8.28
C LEU A 227 10.08 15.79 -9.48
N ALA A 228 9.65 15.33 -10.66
CA ALA A 228 10.44 15.41 -11.89
C ALA A 228 10.72 16.86 -12.33
N THR A 229 9.96 17.85 -11.84
CA THR A 229 10.23 19.28 -12.08
C THR A 229 11.40 19.83 -11.25
N GLY A 230 11.97 19.04 -10.33
CA GLY A 230 13.05 19.46 -9.44
C GLY A 230 12.64 20.54 -8.43
N PRO A 231 11.54 20.35 -7.66
CA PRO A 231 11.04 21.39 -6.77
C PRO A 231 12.02 21.67 -5.64
N ALA A 232 12.38 22.95 -5.47
CA ALA A 232 13.23 23.40 -4.36
C ALA A 232 12.47 23.42 -3.02
N ALA A 233 11.15 23.63 -3.05
CA ALA A 233 10.32 23.69 -1.86
C ALA A 233 10.14 22.32 -1.21
N ARG A 234 10.25 22.26 0.14
CA ARG A 234 9.95 21.07 0.96
C ARG A 234 8.47 20.92 1.30
N THR A 235 7.61 21.60 0.55
CA THR A 235 6.16 21.57 0.70
C THR A 235 5.55 21.48 -0.68
N ARG A 236 4.44 20.76 -0.78
CA ARG A 236 3.66 20.65 -2.01
C ARG A 236 2.26 21.14 -1.76
N THR A 237 1.77 22.00 -2.65
CA THR A 237 0.38 22.46 -2.66
C THR A 237 -0.35 21.79 -3.82
N ILE A 238 -1.53 21.23 -3.54
CA ILE A 238 -2.41 20.63 -4.55
C ILE A 238 -3.84 21.16 -4.39
N ALA A 239 -4.67 20.96 -5.40
CA ALA A 239 -6.11 21.23 -5.28
C ALA A 239 -6.75 20.31 -4.23
N ALA A 240 -7.70 20.83 -3.47
CA ALA A 240 -8.51 20.03 -2.55
C ALA A 240 -9.49 19.12 -3.32
N GLU A 241 -10.01 19.60 -4.45
CA GLU A 241 -10.82 18.78 -5.35
C GLU A 241 -9.92 18.00 -6.31
N LEU A 242 -10.12 16.68 -6.37
CA LEU A 242 -9.37 15.79 -7.23
C LEU A 242 -10.33 14.99 -8.12
N HIS A 243 -10.06 14.97 -9.42
CA HIS A 243 -10.78 14.14 -10.38
C HIS A 243 -10.05 12.81 -10.58
N LEU A 244 -10.76 11.72 -10.34
CA LEU A 244 -10.27 10.35 -10.47
C LEU A 244 -10.72 9.77 -11.81
N ALA A 245 -9.76 9.40 -12.65
CA ALA A 245 -10.02 8.81 -13.95
C ALA A 245 -10.01 7.28 -13.88
N GLN A 246 -10.64 6.63 -14.86
CA GLN A 246 -10.58 5.17 -15.01
C GLN A 246 -9.14 4.65 -15.15
N SER A 247 -8.22 5.44 -15.71
CA SER A 247 -6.81 5.08 -15.78
C SER A 247 -6.16 4.99 -14.41
N ASP A 248 -6.58 5.80 -13.43
CA ASP A 248 -6.02 5.76 -12.08
C ASP A 248 -6.38 4.44 -11.38
N PHE A 249 -7.61 3.95 -11.57
CA PHE A 249 -8.03 2.65 -11.04
C PHE A 249 -7.30 1.48 -11.72
N ASN A 250 -7.24 1.48 -13.07
CA ASN A 250 -6.55 0.41 -13.78
C ASN A 250 -5.04 0.39 -13.48
N ASP A 251 -4.41 1.56 -13.39
CA ASP A 251 -2.98 1.67 -13.07
C ASP A 251 -2.67 1.24 -11.64
N PHE A 252 -3.60 1.41 -10.70
CA PHE A 252 -3.44 0.90 -9.34
C PHE A 252 -3.18 -0.61 -9.38
N TRP A 253 -4.02 -1.36 -10.08
CA TRP A 253 -3.91 -2.81 -10.26
C TRP A 253 -2.81 -3.23 -11.22
N GLY A 254 -2.30 -2.30 -12.04
CA GLY A 254 -1.27 -2.58 -13.02
C GLY A 254 -1.71 -3.50 -14.16
N THR A 255 -3.01 -3.76 -14.32
CA THR A 255 -3.55 -4.68 -15.31
C THR A 255 -3.50 -4.10 -16.73
N THR A 256 -3.18 -4.94 -17.70
CA THR A 256 -3.37 -4.63 -19.13
C THR A 256 -4.81 -4.89 -19.58
N ARG A 257 -5.55 -5.76 -18.86
CA ARG A 257 -7.00 -5.90 -19.00
C ARG A 257 -7.66 -4.69 -18.39
N ARG A 258 -8.19 -3.82 -19.25
CA ARG A 258 -9.01 -2.68 -18.84
C ARG A 258 -10.28 -3.22 -18.20
N VAL A 259 -10.40 -3.10 -16.89
CA VAL A 259 -11.70 -3.22 -16.25
C VAL A 259 -12.51 -2.05 -16.79
N HIS A 260 -13.59 -2.36 -17.50
CA HIS A 260 -14.51 -1.32 -17.91
C HIS A 260 -15.20 -0.82 -16.66
N ILE A 261 -14.80 0.37 -16.29
CA ILE A 261 -15.49 1.15 -15.32
C ILE A 261 -16.64 1.82 -16.10
N THR A 262 -17.86 1.41 -15.84
CA THR A 262 -19.04 2.06 -16.42
C THR A 262 -19.06 3.52 -15.95
N PRO A 263 -19.32 4.51 -16.83
CA PRO A 263 -19.41 5.92 -16.47
C PRO A 263 -20.28 6.16 -15.22
N PRO A 264 -20.03 7.25 -14.46
CA PRO A 264 -19.26 8.43 -14.83
C PRO A 264 -17.79 8.36 -14.43
N ALA A 265 -16.91 8.51 -15.42
CA ALA A 265 -15.49 8.81 -15.21
C ALA A 265 -15.12 10.02 -16.08
N PRO A 266 -14.44 11.04 -15.54
CA PRO A 266 -13.92 11.12 -14.17
C PRO A 266 -15.00 11.38 -13.11
N PHE A 267 -14.75 10.94 -11.87
CA PHE A 267 -15.55 11.29 -10.68
C PHE A 267 -14.71 12.11 -9.69
N GLY A 268 -15.35 12.96 -8.90
CA GLY A 268 -14.67 13.87 -7.98
C GLY A 268 -14.50 13.28 -6.57
N VAL A 269 -13.43 13.68 -5.90
CA VAL A 269 -13.25 13.51 -4.45
C VAL A 269 -12.74 14.82 -3.83
N HIS A 270 -13.16 15.08 -2.60
CA HIS A 270 -12.64 16.18 -1.80
C HIS A 270 -11.55 15.69 -0.84
N LEU A 271 -10.43 16.41 -0.82
CA LEU A 271 -9.30 16.17 0.08
C LEU A 271 -9.21 17.27 1.13
N SER A 272 -9.09 16.87 2.40
CA SER A 272 -8.81 17.79 3.51
C SER A 272 -7.64 17.30 4.35
N LEU A 273 -6.94 18.22 5.01
CA LEU A 273 -5.88 17.87 5.95
C LEU A 273 -6.49 17.50 7.31
N LEU A 274 -6.33 16.23 7.71
CA LEU A 274 -6.56 15.85 9.11
C LEU A 274 -5.31 16.15 9.95
N THR A 275 -4.13 15.86 9.39
CA THR A 275 -2.83 16.24 9.93
C THR A 275 -1.86 16.51 8.77
N PRO A 276 -0.66 17.08 9.00
CA PRO A 276 0.35 17.23 7.94
C PRO A 276 0.79 15.92 7.27
N ARG A 277 0.42 14.75 7.81
CA ARG A 277 0.80 13.41 7.31
C ARG A 277 -0.40 12.51 7.03
N LEU A 278 -1.63 13.04 7.11
CA LEU A 278 -2.86 12.31 6.88
C LEU A 278 -3.92 13.21 6.24
N LEU A 279 -4.39 12.82 5.06
CA LEU A 279 -5.52 13.46 4.38
C LEU A 279 -6.79 12.65 4.59
N THR A 280 -7.92 13.33 4.63
CA THR A 280 -9.23 12.71 4.48
C THR A 280 -9.62 12.70 3.01
N VAL A 281 -10.30 11.65 2.59
CA VAL A 281 -11.01 11.54 1.32
C VAL A 281 -12.50 11.56 1.65
N ALA A 282 -13.23 12.44 0.99
CA ALA A 282 -14.67 12.65 1.17
C ALA A 282 -15.34 12.82 -0.20
N PRO A 283 -16.69 12.78 -0.27
CA PRO A 283 -17.43 13.19 -1.46
C PRO A 283 -17.02 14.61 -1.91
N PRO A 284 -17.29 15.00 -3.16
CA PRO A 284 -17.16 16.38 -3.62
C PRO A 284 -17.84 17.37 -2.66
N ALA A 285 -17.28 18.57 -2.50
CA ALA A 285 -17.80 19.55 -1.55
C ALA A 285 -19.23 20.05 -1.88
N ASP A 286 -19.70 19.84 -3.11
CA ASP A 286 -21.03 20.15 -3.61
C ASP A 286 -21.99 18.94 -3.58
N PHE A 287 -21.58 17.81 -3.00
CA PHE A 287 -22.45 16.66 -2.78
C PHE A 287 -23.26 16.87 -1.48
N ASP A 288 -24.59 16.97 -1.61
CA ASP A 288 -25.48 17.38 -0.52
C ASP A 288 -25.89 16.24 0.44
N ASP A 289 -25.54 14.98 0.13
CA ASP A 289 -25.92 13.80 0.89
C ASP A 289 -24.74 13.18 1.68
N THR A 290 -24.95 12.04 2.33
CA THR A 290 -23.93 11.41 3.17
C THR A 290 -22.84 10.72 2.35
N ILE A 291 -21.71 10.39 3.00
CA ILE A 291 -20.66 9.58 2.38
C ILE A 291 -21.19 8.23 1.87
N ASN A 292 -22.19 7.66 2.55
CA ASN A 292 -22.77 6.37 2.18
C ASN A 292 -23.70 6.49 0.97
N ASP A 293 -24.41 7.61 0.85
CA ASP A 293 -25.20 7.91 -0.35
C ASP A 293 -24.27 8.12 -1.55
N TRP A 294 -23.16 8.83 -1.36
CA TRP A 294 -22.14 8.99 -2.39
C TRP A 294 -21.54 7.64 -2.81
N LEU A 295 -21.13 6.83 -1.82
CA LEU A 295 -20.51 5.52 -2.03
C LEU A 295 -21.46 4.49 -2.65
N TRP A 296 -22.77 4.75 -2.68
CA TRP A 296 -23.79 3.90 -3.30
C TRP A 296 -24.41 4.51 -4.57
N SER A 297 -24.08 5.77 -4.87
CA SER A 297 -24.68 6.50 -5.98
C SER A 297 -24.15 6.05 -7.35
N GLU A 298 -24.92 6.37 -8.39
CA GLU A 298 -24.47 6.27 -9.78
C GLU A 298 -23.30 7.22 -10.11
N THR A 299 -22.88 8.10 -9.19
CA THR A 299 -21.70 8.95 -9.38
C THR A 299 -20.39 8.19 -9.17
N LEU A 300 -20.46 7.04 -8.49
CA LEU A 300 -19.34 6.12 -8.42
C LEU A 300 -19.40 5.11 -9.57
N PRO A 301 -18.24 4.81 -10.16
CA PRO A 301 -18.25 3.87 -11.25
C PRO A 301 -18.45 2.40 -10.81
N LEU A 302 -19.23 1.62 -11.56
CA LEU A 302 -19.68 0.26 -11.16
C LEU A 302 -18.54 -0.73 -10.82
N GLY A 303 -17.34 -0.57 -11.40
CA GLY A 303 -16.20 -1.44 -11.09
C GLY A 303 -15.62 -1.27 -9.67
N MET A 304 -16.06 -0.26 -8.91
CA MET A 304 -15.61 0.01 -7.54
C MET A 304 -16.18 -1.00 -6.52
N TYR A 305 -17.27 -1.70 -6.85
CA TYR A 305 -17.96 -2.62 -5.95
C TYR A 305 -17.56 -4.09 -6.10
N ASP A 306 -16.83 -4.44 -7.17
CA ASP A 306 -16.65 -5.85 -7.56
C ASP A 306 -15.21 -6.37 -7.38
N LEU A 307 -14.22 -5.48 -7.25
CA LEU A 307 -12.80 -5.84 -7.34
C LEU A 307 -12.09 -5.74 -5.99
N LEU A 308 -11.89 -6.92 -5.39
CA LEU A 308 -11.12 -7.13 -4.17
C LEU A 308 -9.62 -7.34 -4.45
N GLU A 309 -9.31 -8.04 -5.55
CA GLU A 309 -7.95 -8.42 -5.94
C GLU A 309 -7.73 -8.22 -7.45
N SER A 310 -6.46 -8.11 -7.86
CA SER A 310 -6.09 -7.96 -9.27
C SER A 310 -6.64 -9.13 -10.09
N PRO A 311 -7.35 -8.88 -11.21
CA PRO A 311 -7.70 -9.91 -12.20
C PRO A 311 -6.51 -10.60 -12.88
N ALA A 312 -5.27 -10.21 -12.56
CA ALA A 312 -4.04 -10.76 -13.11
C ALA A 312 -3.13 -11.30 -11.99
N ASP A 313 -3.25 -12.61 -11.74
CA ASP A 313 -2.15 -13.61 -11.74
C ASP A 313 -2.62 -14.97 -11.17
N HIS A 314 -3.83 -15.44 -11.52
CA HIS A 314 -4.07 -16.88 -11.59
C HIS A 314 -3.45 -17.41 -12.88
N PHE A 315 -2.14 -17.68 -12.86
CA PHE A 315 -1.60 -18.65 -13.80
C PHE A 315 -2.17 -20.03 -13.39
N PRO A 316 -2.78 -20.82 -14.30
CA PRO A 316 -3.06 -22.20 -13.99
C PRO A 316 -1.74 -22.86 -13.62
N SER A 317 -1.69 -23.51 -12.45
CA SER A 317 -0.59 -24.41 -12.11
C SER A 317 -0.40 -25.33 -13.31
N ALA A 318 0.78 -25.31 -13.91
CA ALA A 318 1.12 -26.29 -14.93
C ALA A 318 0.94 -27.68 -14.30
N ALA A 319 0.13 -28.51 -14.98
CA ALA A 319 -0.09 -29.91 -14.66
C ALA A 319 1.16 -30.75 -14.98
#